data_AF-A0A2D8CDL7-F1
#
_entry.id   AF-A0A2D8CDL7-F1
#
_cell.length_a   1.000
_cell.length_b   1.000
_cell.length_c   1.000
_cell.angle_alpha   90.00
_cell.angle_beta   90.00
_cell.angle_gamma   90.00
#
_symmetry.space_group_name_H-M   'P 1'
#
loop_
_entity.id
_entity.type
_entity.pdbx_description
1 polymer ?
#
loop_
_entity_poly.entity_id
_entity_poly.type
_entity_poly.pdbx_seq_one_letter_code
_entity_poly.pdbx_strand_id
1 'polypeptide(L)'
;MDIFSSHKRHNTNPKLVDESINAAKTVTSIAQGTRVTADIKTDSDIRIAGMVDGDIETKGKLILTETGRITGKAIASEALMAGRFTGELRILNKIAIQSTAFVDGFLYSKDISVEENAALVGILSVGHDVDVLNAKLSKKPQKPQMKEALEQASEVISDSNNDPKKAEPEKTPESRYTKDVLITVTESQVSNELAAELKKTGGAFIEVLGFNLEIFDEPSFSPFFQKFTYVRKSTDSEEEIKQLFEKGKGALETALLHKGDSDNDSQLQQAADKLIRILKEQKEFAVVIGDILLIQFYEGDVQTIAVEIIPEQLETDLKKNPEMATNLTKVYSYLEN
;
A
#
# COMPACT_ATOMS: atom_id res chain seq x y z
N MET A 1 -19.19 -89.83 33.90
CA MET A 1 -19.72 -88.77 34.77
C MET A 1 -20.03 -87.58 33.89
N ASP A 2 -21.31 -87.21 33.88
CA ASP A 2 -21.87 -85.95 33.38
C ASP A 2 -21.07 -84.73 33.91
N ILE A 3 -21.15 -83.47 33.44
CA ILE A 3 -22.34 -82.62 33.25
C ILE A 3 -21.95 -81.36 32.42
N PHE A 4 -22.80 -81.03 31.46
CA PHE A 4 -23.16 -79.75 30.80
C PHE A 4 -22.47 -78.39 31.06
N SER A 5 -22.39 -77.64 29.93
CA SER A 5 -22.75 -76.22 29.71
C SER A 5 -21.80 -75.08 30.11
N SER A 6 -21.40 -74.28 29.11
CA SER A 6 -21.88 -72.88 28.96
C SER A 6 -21.14 -72.14 27.84
N HIS A 7 -21.89 -71.72 26.81
CA HIS A 7 -21.49 -70.66 25.88
C HIS A 7 -21.32 -69.34 26.64
N LYS A 8 -20.15 -68.69 26.54
CA LYS A 8 -20.02 -67.26 26.85
C LYS A 8 -19.30 -66.49 25.72
N ARG A 9 -20.17 -65.76 25.03
CA ARG A 9 -20.01 -64.72 24.02
C ARG A 9 -18.67 -63.98 24.04
N HIS A 10 -18.08 -63.90 22.84
CA HIS A 10 -17.17 -62.84 22.46
C HIS A 10 -17.85 -61.49 22.73
N ASN A 11 -17.28 -60.69 23.63
CA ASN A 11 -17.64 -59.28 23.79
C ASN A 11 -16.38 -58.46 23.63
N THR A 12 -16.23 -57.86 22.45
CA THR A 12 -15.25 -56.83 22.14
C THR A 12 -15.65 -55.55 22.85
N ASN A 13 -15.14 -55.33 24.05
CA ASN A 13 -15.01 -53.98 24.58
C ASN A 13 -13.58 -53.51 24.27
N PRO A 14 -13.37 -52.60 23.30
CA PRO A 14 -12.12 -51.86 23.30
C PRO A 14 -12.13 -51.06 24.61
N LYS A 15 -11.09 -51.24 25.43
CA LYS A 15 -10.82 -50.35 26.55
C LYS A 15 -10.80 -48.93 25.95
N LEU A 16 -11.74 -48.10 26.37
CA LEU A 16 -11.67 -46.66 26.20
C LEU A 16 -10.39 -46.25 26.95
N VAL A 17 -9.30 -46.16 26.19
CA VAL A 17 -8.16 -45.33 26.58
C VAL A 17 -8.75 -43.95 26.70
N ASP A 18 -8.79 -43.45 27.93
CA ASP A 18 -9.07 -42.06 28.24
C ASP A 18 -7.86 -41.25 27.76
N GLU A 19 -7.72 -41.19 26.43
CA GLU A 19 -6.80 -40.29 25.76
C GLU A 19 -7.44 -38.93 25.92
N SER A 20 -7.14 -38.32 27.07
CA SER A 20 -7.29 -36.88 27.27
C SER A 20 -6.75 -36.23 26.01
N ILE A 21 -7.65 -35.78 25.15
CA ILE A 21 -7.32 -35.07 23.92
C ILE A 21 -6.71 -33.77 24.43
N ASN A 22 -5.40 -33.81 24.64
CA ASN A 22 -4.61 -32.62 24.84
C ASN A 22 -4.81 -31.87 23.54
N ALA A 23 -5.73 -30.89 23.54
CA ALA A 23 -6.17 -30.20 22.35
C ALA A 23 -4.92 -29.71 21.63
N ALA A 24 -4.51 -30.44 20.59
CA ALA A 24 -3.26 -30.18 19.91
C ALA A 24 -3.38 -28.76 19.38
N LYS A 25 -2.54 -27.86 19.88
CA LYS A 25 -2.49 -26.48 19.42
C LYS A 25 -2.08 -26.53 17.95
N THR A 26 -3.07 -26.55 17.05
CA THR A 26 -2.83 -26.59 15.61
C THR A 26 -2.08 -25.33 15.23
N VAL A 27 -1.01 -25.45 14.45
CA VAL A 27 -0.25 -24.31 13.93
C VAL A 27 -0.32 -24.36 12.41
N THR A 28 -0.79 -23.28 11.80
CA THR A 28 -0.74 -23.10 10.35
C THR A 28 0.68 -22.71 9.97
N SER A 29 1.34 -23.40 9.04
CA SER A 29 2.74 -23.11 8.68
C SER A 29 2.91 -22.93 7.17
N ILE A 30 3.53 -21.82 6.78
CA ILE A 30 3.96 -21.54 5.40
C ILE A 30 5.46 -21.72 5.34
N ALA A 31 5.91 -22.78 4.65
CA ALA A 31 7.31 -23.14 4.56
C ALA A 31 8.13 -22.17 3.69
N GLN A 32 9.45 -22.16 3.89
CA GLN A 32 10.38 -21.43 3.04
C GLN A 32 10.29 -21.94 1.60
N GLY A 33 10.41 -21.03 0.62
CA GLY A 33 10.23 -21.34 -0.80
C GLY A 33 8.78 -21.32 -1.28
N THR A 34 7.81 -21.21 -0.36
CA THR A 34 6.40 -21.02 -0.69
C THR A 34 6.08 -19.54 -0.85
N ARG A 35 5.39 -19.18 -1.95
CA ARG A 35 4.81 -17.84 -2.15
C ARG A 35 3.30 -17.95 -2.16
N VAL A 36 2.64 -17.12 -1.35
CA VAL A 36 1.18 -17.01 -1.27
C VAL A 36 0.77 -15.60 -1.64
N THR A 37 -0.14 -15.46 -2.60
CA THR A 37 -0.72 -14.17 -3.02
C THR A 37 -2.23 -14.25 -2.82
N ALA A 38 -2.67 -14.07 -1.58
CA ALA A 38 -4.07 -14.18 -1.15
C ALA A 38 -4.22 -13.75 0.32
N ASP A 39 -5.45 -13.47 0.72
CA ASP A 39 -5.78 -13.24 2.13
C ASP A 39 -5.86 -14.58 2.90
N ILE A 40 -5.27 -14.61 4.10
CA ILE A 40 -5.20 -15.78 4.96
C ILE A 40 -5.98 -15.51 6.25
N LYS A 41 -6.99 -16.33 6.53
CA LYS A 41 -7.73 -16.29 7.79
C LYS A 41 -7.59 -17.61 8.53
N THR A 42 -7.20 -17.56 9.79
CA THR A 42 -7.05 -18.77 10.63
C THR A 42 -7.37 -18.47 12.09
N ASP A 43 -8.02 -19.41 12.78
CA ASP A 43 -8.30 -19.26 14.21
C ASP A 43 -7.11 -19.69 15.10
N SER A 44 -6.02 -20.15 14.48
CA SER A 44 -4.88 -20.77 15.13
C SER A 44 -3.59 -19.96 14.96
N ASP A 45 -2.53 -20.30 15.69
CA ASP A 45 -1.21 -19.70 15.46
C ASP A 45 -0.77 -19.93 14.01
N ILE A 46 -0.10 -18.93 13.44
CA ILE A 46 0.43 -18.99 12.08
C ILE A 46 1.93 -18.71 12.09
N ARG A 47 2.70 -19.57 11.41
CA ARG A 47 4.14 -19.42 11.20
C ARG A 47 4.44 -19.23 9.73
N ILE A 48 5.24 -18.22 9.42
CA ILE A 48 5.59 -17.85 8.04
C ILE A 48 7.11 -17.85 7.89
N ALA A 49 7.59 -18.74 7.02
CA ALA A 49 8.99 -18.83 6.56
C ALA A 49 9.13 -18.57 5.06
N GLY A 50 8.01 -18.54 4.32
CA GLY A 50 7.92 -18.17 2.91
C GLY A 50 7.53 -16.70 2.70
N MET A 51 6.98 -16.40 1.54
CA MET A 51 6.53 -15.06 1.15
C MET A 51 5.00 -15.00 1.13
N VAL A 52 4.41 -14.02 1.79
CA VAL A 52 2.97 -13.73 1.75
C VAL A 52 2.76 -12.30 1.25
N ASP A 53 1.94 -12.16 0.23
CA ASP A 53 1.50 -10.90 -0.37
C ASP A 53 -0.03 -10.88 -0.28
N GLY A 54 -0.57 -10.14 0.70
CA GLY A 54 -1.99 -10.18 1.08
C GLY A 54 -2.21 -10.09 2.58
N ASP A 55 -3.49 -10.06 2.98
CA ASP A 55 -3.85 -9.78 4.38
C ASP A 55 -3.91 -11.05 5.24
N ILE A 56 -3.43 -10.97 6.48
CA ILE A 56 -3.45 -12.06 7.45
C ILE A 56 -4.34 -11.68 8.62
N GLU A 57 -5.36 -12.51 8.89
CA GLU A 57 -6.20 -12.39 10.08
C GLU A 57 -6.09 -13.67 10.90
N THR A 58 -5.59 -13.55 12.13
CA THR A 58 -5.55 -14.67 13.07
C THR A 58 -6.03 -14.30 14.47
N LYS A 59 -6.72 -15.23 15.13
CA LYS A 59 -7.01 -15.13 16.57
C LYS A 59 -5.82 -15.57 17.44
N GLY A 60 -4.87 -16.30 16.86
CA GLY A 60 -3.67 -16.81 17.50
C GLY A 60 -2.47 -15.88 17.33
N LYS A 61 -1.27 -16.45 17.49
CA LYS A 61 0.00 -15.74 17.33
C LYS A 61 0.49 -15.76 15.89
N LEU A 62 0.95 -14.62 15.39
CA LEU A 62 1.70 -14.51 14.15
C LEU A 62 3.20 -14.66 14.43
N ILE A 63 3.86 -15.62 13.78
CA ILE A 63 5.29 -15.86 13.88
C ILE A 63 5.91 -15.70 12.50
N LEU A 64 6.61 -14.58 12.29
CA LEU A 64 7.40 -14.36 11.09
C LEU A 64 8.85 -14.78 11.36
N THR A 65 9.29 -15.87 10.74
CA THR A 65 10.67 -16.36 10.88
C THR A 65 11.65 -15.52 10.05
N GLU A 66 12.96 -15.66 10.27
CA GLU A 66 14.02 -14.87 9.63
C GLU A 66 13.95 -14.86 8.09
N THR A 67 13.57 -15.98 7.48
CA THR A 67 13.45 -16.10 6.01
C THR A 67 12.10 -15.60 5.49
N GLY A 68 11.14 -15.40 6.39
CA GLY A 68 9.78 -15.06 6.05
C GLY A 68 9.64 -13.60 5.62
N ARG A 69 8.75 -13.38 4.65
CA ARG A 69 8.38 -12.04 4.19
C ARG A 69 6.87 -11.89 4.13
N ILE A 70 6.36 -10.78 4.66
CA ILE A 70 4.94 -10.44 4.59
C ILE A 70 4.84 -9.01 4.04
N THR A 71 3.98 -8.83 3.04
CA THR A 71 3.54 -7.52 2.54
C THR A 71 2.02 -7.48 2.60
N GLY A 72 1.46 -6.52 3.35
CA GLY A 72 0.02 -6.40 3.56
C GLY A 72 -0.35 -6.13 5.01
N LYS A 73 -1.63 -6.29 5.36
CA LYS A 73 -2.13 -6.07 6.72
C LYS A 73 -2.13 -7.35 7.53
N ALA A 74 -1.70 -7.28 8.80
CA ALA A 74 -1.74 -8.40 9.72
C ALA A 74 -2.49 -8.05 11.01
N ILE A 75 -3.51 -8.84 11.34
CA ILE A 75 -4.25 -8.78 12.61
C ILE A 75 -3.97 -10.08 13.37
N ALA A 76 -3.43 -9.97 14.59
CA ALA A 76 -3.17 -11.13 15.44
C ALA A 76 -3.29 -10.81 16.94
N SER A 77 -3.36 -11.84 17.77
CA SER A 77 -3.34 -11.65 19.24
C SER A 77 -1.96 -11.22 19.73
N GLU A 78 -0.91 -11.82 19.19
CA GLU A 78 0.51 -11.55 19.45
C GLU A 78 1.29 -11.66 18.14
N ALA A 79 2.42 -10.96 18.05
CA ALA A 79 3.36 -11.09 16.95
C ALA A 79 4.78 -11.35 17.46
N LEU A 80 5.48 -12.29 16.82
CA LEU A 80 6.92 -12.47 16.92
C LEU A 80 7.51 -12.25 15.52
N MET A 81 8.34 -11.23 15.39
CA MET A 81 8.89 -10.77 14.12
C MET A 81 10.40 -11.01 14.11
N ALA A 82 10.87 -11.91 13.24
CA ALA A 82 12.28 -12.16 12.98
C ALA A 82 12.68 -11.92 11.51
N GLY A 83 11.71 -11.92 10.60
CA GLY A 83 11.90 -11.70 9.16
C GLY A 83 11.55 -10.28 8.72
N ARG A 84 11.11 -10.15 7.45
CA ARG A 84 10.80 -8.86 6.83
C ARG A 84 9.29 -8.63 6.73
N PHE A 85 8.80 -7.56 7.35
CA PHE A 85 7.38 -7.18 7.29
C PHE A 85 7.24 -5.78 6.72
N THR A 86 6.29 -5.60 5.81
CA THR A 86 5.95 -4.29 5.23
C THR A 86 4.43 -4.10 5.21
N GLY A 87 3.90 -3.09 5.90
CA GLY A 87 2.47 -2.76 5.92
C GLY A 87 1.90 -2.46 7.31
N GLU A 88 0.63 -2.80 7.54
CA GLU A 88 -0.09 -2.48 8.77
C GLU A 88 -0.14 -3.69 9.73
N LEU A 89 0.43 -3.57 10.93
CA LEU A 89 0.48 -4.62 11.95
C LEU A 89 -0.36 -4.25 13.17
N ARG A 90 -1.51 -4.91 13.35
CA ARG A 90 -2.45 -4.69 14.45
C ARG A 90 -2.48 -5.87 15.40
N ILE A 91 -1.88 -5.68 16.57
CA ILE A 91 -1.62 -6.76 17.51
C ILE A 91 -2.25 -6.47 18.86
N LEU A 92 -3.16 -7.36 19.28
CA LEU A 92 -3.98 -7.10 20.47
C LEU A 92 -3.17 -6.97 21.75
N ASN A 93 -2.11 -7.76 21.90
CA ASN A 93 -1.34 -7.82 23.15
C ASN A 93 0.08 -7.30 22.98
N LYS A 94 0.95 -8.08 22.33
CA LYS A 94 2.39 -7.78 22.29
C LYS A 94 3.00 -8.03 20.92
N ILE A 95 3.82 -7.09 20.47
CA ILE A 95 4.75 -7.25 19.35
C ILE A 95 6.15 -7.48 19.91
N ALA A 96 6.77 -8.61 19.58
CA ALA A 96 8.17 -8.88 19.86
C ALA A 96 8.98 -8.82 18.56
N ILE A 97 9.85 -7.83 18.42
CA ILE A 97 10.73 -7.64 17.27
C ILE A 97 12.12 -8.15 17.65
N GLN A 98 12.56 -9.21 16.96
CA GLN A 98 13.84 -9.87 17.19
C GLN A 98 14.98 -9.17 16.43
N SER A 99 16.21 -9.43 16.86
CA SER A 99 17.44 -8.80 16.35
C SER A 99 17.64 -8.87 14.83
N THR A 100 17.09 -9.87 14.15
CA THR A 100 17.21 -10.06 12.69
C THR A 100 16.10 -9.38 11.89
N ALA A 101 15.09 -8.83 12.57
CA ALA A 101 13.88 -8.37 11.93
C ALA A 101 14.07 -7.03 11.23
N PHE A 102 13.37 -6.90 10.10
CA PHE A 102 13.16 -5.61 9.44
C PHE A 102 11.65 -5.38 9.33
N VAL A 103 11.14 -4.39 10.04
CA VAL A 103 9.72 -4.07 10.07
C VAL A 103 9.53 -2.65 9.58
N ASP A 104 8.73 -2.50 8.53
CA ASP A 104 8.40 -1.22 7.90
C ASP A 104 6.88 -1.01 7.87
N GLY A 105 6.37 0.04 8.49
CA GLY A 105 4.96 0.41 8.43
C GLY A 105 4.34 0.78 9.77
N PHE A 106 3.06 0.46 9.95
CA PHE A 106 2.22 1.02 11.01
C PHE A 106 1.88 -0.05 12.04
N LEU A 107 2.41 0.12 13.25
CA LEU A 107 2.31 -0.87 14.32
C LEU A 107 1.37 -0.37 15.41
N TYR A 108 0.35 -1.17 15.72
CA TYR A 108 -0.62 -0.91 16.77
C TYR A 108 -0.58 -2.05 17.77
N SER A 109 -0.18 -1.79 19.02
CA SER A 109 -0.24 -2.82 20.06
C SER A 109 -0.35 -2.27 21.48
N LYS A 110 -0.66 -3.13 22.46
CA LYS A 110 -0.61 -2.73 23.88
C LYS A 110 0.82 -2.65 24.38
N ASP A 111 1.67 -3.55 23.91
CA ASP A 111 3.07 -3.65 24.30
C ASP A 111 3.96 -3.95 23.08
N ILE A 112 5.19 -3.42 23.11
CA ILE A 112 6.21 -3.71 22.12
C ILE A 112 7.57 -3.91 22.79
N SER A 113 8.27 -4.97 22.39
CA SER A 113 9.65 -5.20 22.79
C SER A 113 10.51 -5.33 21.54
N VAL A 114 11.62 -4.59 21.50
CA VAL A 114 12.56 -4.56 20.38
C VAL A 114 13.93 -4.99 20.88
N GLU A 115 14.50 -6.02 20.25
CA GLU A 115 15.86 -6.49 20.52
C GLU A 115 16.91 -5.62 19.82
N GLU A 116 18.16 -5.67 20.30
CA GLU A 116 19.28 -4.98 19.66
C GLU A 116 19.48 -5.46 18.22
N ASN A 117 19.83 -4.53 17.32
CA ASN A 117 20.02 -4.72 15.87
C ASN A 117 18.75 -4.92 15.04
N ALA A 118 17.58 -4.97 15.66
CA ALA A 118 16.32 -4.94 14.92
C ALA A 118 16.13 -3.59 14.21
N ALA A 119 15.69 -3.63 12.95
CA ALA A 119 15.35 -2.43 12.18
C ALA A 119 13.82 -2.23 12.19
N LEU A 120 13.38 -1.14 12.81
CA LEU A 120 11.98 -0.72 12.81
C LEU A 120 11.86 0.67 12.18
N VAL A 121 11.09 0.77 11.10
CA VAL A 121 10.82 2.00 10.36
C VAL A 121 9.31 2.19 10.27
N GLY A 122 8.82 3.40 10.55
CA GLY A 122 7.38 3.73 10.43
C GLY A 122 6.76 4.30 11.71
N ILE A 123 5.44 4.16 11.84
CA ILE A 123 4.65 4.77 12.92
C ILE A 123 4.25 3.71 13.93
N LEU A 124 4.51 3.99 15.20
CA LEU A 124 4.19 3.10 16.31
C LEU A 124 3.15 3.76 17.22
N SER A 125 2.05 3.06 17.47
CA SER A 125 1.02 3.43 18.43
C SER A 125 0.92 2.35 19.50
N VAL A 126 1.39 2.68 20.71
CA VAL A 126 1.46 1.75 21.84
C VAL A 126 0.66 2.31 23.01
N GLY A 127 -0.21 1.50 23.58
CA GLY A 127 -0.91 1.88 24.81
C GLY A 127 -2.22 1.15 25.03
N HIS A 128 -2.84 1.45 26.18
CA HIS A 128 -4.08 0.83 26.62
C HIS A 128 -5.30 1.22 25.76
N ASP A 129 -5.25 2.36 25.06
CA ASP A 129 -6.34 2.88 24.21
C ASP A 129 -6.36 2.30 22.77
N VAL A 130 -5.39 1.45 22.42
CA VAL A 130 -5.30 0.81 21.10
C VAL A 130 -6.47 -0.16 20.88
N ASP A 131 -7.15 -0.60 21.95
CA ASP A 131 -8.39 -1.40 21.88
C ASP A 131 -9.56 -0.66 21.18
N VAL A 132 -9.61 0.68 21.23
CA VAL A 132 -10.67 1.48 20.59
C VAL A 132 -10.49 1.55 19.06
N LEU A 133 -9.25 1.48 18.57
CA LEU A 133 -8.93 1.46 17.14
C LEU A 133 -9.11 0.07 16.52
N ASN A 134 -8.97 -1.00 17.31
CA ASN A 134 -9.18 -2.38 16.86
C ASN A 134 -10.68 -2.77 16.84
N ALA A 135 -11.50 -2.25 17.77
CA ALA A 135 -12.94 -2.53 17.82
C ALA A 135 -13.77 -1.89 16.68
N LYS A 136 -13.29 -0.81 16.06
CA LYS A 136 -13.99 -0.12 14.95
C LYS A 136 -13.85 -0.79 13.59
N LEU A 137 -12.90 -1.73 13.43
CA LEU A 137 -12.66 -2.43 12.16
C LEU A 137 -13.22 -3.86 12.10
N SER A 138 -13.78 -4.36 13.20
CA SER A 138 -14.50 -5.65 13.26
C SER A 138 -16.02 -5.53 13.03
N LYS A 139 -16.57 -4.32 12.82
CA LYS A 139 -17.97 -4.17 12.37
C LYS A 139 -18.01 -4.22 10.84
N LYS A 140 -18.44 -5.37 10.30
CA LYS A 140 -18.89 -5.50 8.90
C LYS A 140 -19.79 -4.32 8.52
N PRO A 141 -19.73 -3.78 7.29
CA PRO A 141 -20.78 -2.93 6.78
C PRO A 141 -22.08 -3.76 6.76
N GLN A 142 -23.01 -3.48 7.67
CA GLN A 142 -24.38 -3.89 7.49
C GLN A 142 -24.92 -3.12 6.28
N LYS A 143 -25.24 -3.83 5.20
CA LYS A 143 -26.11 -3.30 4.14
C LYS A 143 -27.36 -2.71 4.82
N PRO A 144 -27.74 -1.45 4.56
CA PRO A 144 -29.07 -0.99 4.88
C PRO A 144 -30.05 -1.85 4.07
N GLN A 145 -30.92 -2.59 4.77
CA GLN A 145 -32.05 -3.27 4.17
C GLN A 145 -32.98 -2.20 3.61
N MET A 146 -33.06 -2.06 2.28
CA MET A 146 -34.15 -1.36 1.63
C MET A 146 -34.87 -2.34 0.71
N LYS A 147 -35.60 -3.25 1.34
CA LYS A 147 -36.69 -4.04 0.78
C LYS A 147 -37.78 -4.10 1.83
N GLU A 148 -38.52 -2.99 1.97
CA GLU A 148 -39.86 -2.96 2.63
C GLU A 148 -40.56 -1.59 2.58
N ALA A 149 -40.10 -0.61 1.78
CA ALA A 149 -40.77 0.70 1.65
C ALA A 149 -41.26 1.02 0.23
N LEU A 150 -41.46 0.01 -0.63
CA LEU A 150 -41.94 0.19 -2.00
C LEU A 150 -43.39 -0.25 -2.24
N GLU A 151 -44.16 -0.53 -1.18
CA GLU A 151 -45.51 -1.11 -1.35
C GLU A 151 -46.62 -0.45 -0.51
N GLN A 152 -46.37 0.71 0.10
CA GLN A 152 -47.40 1.45 0.84
C GLN A 152 -47.27 2.96 0.64
N ALA A 153 -47.50 3.44 -0.59
CA ALA A 153 -47.92 4.83 -0.82
C ALA A 153 -48.38 5.00 -2.29
N SER A 154 -49.44 4.29 -2.68
CA SER A 154 -50.26 4.63 -3.84
C SER A 154 -51.73 4.55 -3.41
N GLU A 155 -52.46 5.65 -3.63
CA GLU A 155 -53.83 6.01 -3.17
C GLU A 155 -53.85 6.59 -1.73
N VAL A 156 -54.30 7.81 -1.42
CA VAL A 156 -55.37 8.68 -1.98
C VAL A 156 -55.03 10.18 -1.75
N ILE A 157 -55.53 11.01 -2.67
CA ILE A 157 -55.39 12.45 -2.90
C ILE A 157 -56.03 13.35 -1.80
N SER A 158 -55.40 14.47 -1.39
CA SER A 158 -55.91 15.85 -1.62
C SER A 158 -55.06 16.99 -1.00
N ASP A 159 -55.06 18.12 -1.73
CA ASP A 159 -54.92 19.53 -1.29
C ASP A 159 -53.55 20.23 -1.17
N SER A 160 -53.20 20.89 -2.29
CA SER A 160 -52.97 22.34 -2.45
C SER A 160 -51.86 23.07 -1.67
N ASN A 161 -50.82 23.50 -2.42
CA ASN A 161 -50.33 24.90 -2.61
C ASN A 161 -48.80 25.08 -2.60
N ASN A 162 -48.32 25.67 -3.71
CA ASN A 162 -47.18 26.58 -3.94
C ASN A 162 -45.78 26.30 -3.31
N ASP A 163 -44.78 25.99 -4.14
CA ASP A 163 -43.79 26.96 -4.70
C ASP A 163 -42.70 26.22 -5.52
N PRO A 164 -42.13 26.80 -6.60
CA PRO A 164 -41.20 26.10 -7.49
C PRO A 164 -39.77 26.12 -6.93
N LYS A 165 -39.35 25.04 -6.25
CA LYS A 165 -37.93 24.79 -5.97
C LYS A 165 -37.24 24.24 -7.22
N LYS A 166 -36.59 25.16 -7.92
CA LYS A 166 -35.33 25.05 -8.67
C LYS A 166 -34.74 23.63 -8.68
N ALA A 167 -34.89 22.93 -9.81
CA ALA A 167 -34.17 21.68 -10.07
C ALA A 167 -32.66 21.94 -9.99
N GLU A 168 -31.97 21.17 -9.14
CA GLU A 168 -30.52 21.02 -9.23
C GLU A 168 -30.19 20.34 -10.56
N PRO A 169 -29.22 20.84 -11.33
CA PRO A 169 -28.81 20.18 -12.57
C PRO A 169 -28.20 18.81 -12.23
N GLU A 170 -28.59 17.78 -12.98
CA GLU A 170 -27.95 16.46 -12.95
C GLU A 170 -26.43 16.65 -13.08
N LYS A 171 -25.67 16.19 -12.07
CA LYS A 171 -24.21 16.19 -12.13
C LYS A 171 -23.77 15.20 -13.20
N THR A 172 -23.13 15.68 -14.26
CA THR A 172 -22.37 14.85 -15.21
C THR A 172 -21.46 13.90 -14.44
N PRO A 173 -21.39 12.60 -14.78
CA PRO A 173 -20.54 11.67 -14.06
C PRO A 173 -19.07 12.09 -14.17
N GLU A 174 -18.44 12.41 -13.03
CA GLU A 174 -17.01 12.73 -12.95
C GLU A 174 -16.19 11.46 -13.13
N SER A 175 -15.23 11.50 -14.07
CA SER A 175 -14.22 10.46 -14.26
C SER A 175 -13.13 10.58 -13.19
N ARG A 176 -12.61 9.44 -12.73
CA ARG A 176 -11.57 9.36 -11.70
C ARG A 176 -10.25 8.93 -12.31
N TYR A 177 -9.28 9.84 -12.36
CA TYR A 177 -7.93 9.61 -12.86
C TYR A 177 -6.97 9.39 -11.70
N THR A 178 -6.11 8.37 -11.81
CA THR A 178 -5.12 8.02 -10.77
C THR A 178 -3.73 8.02 -11.39
N LYS A 179 -2.78 8.73 -10.76
CA LYS A 179 -1.41 8.92 -11.25
C LYS A 179 -0.41 8.79 -10.11
N ASP A 180 0.75 8.23 -10.39
CA ASP A 180 1.77 7.94 -9.39
C ASP A 180 2.93 8.93 -9.48
N VAL A 181 3.42 9.40 -8.33
CA VAL A 181 4.71 10.07 -8.20
C VAL A 181 5.69 9.06 -7.65
N LEU A 182 6.63 8.62 -8.49
CA LEU A 182 7.68 7.67 -8.14
C LEU A 182 9.02 8.39 -8.14
N ILE A 183 9.70 8.40 -7.00
CA ILE A 183 10.95 9.12 -6.80
C ILE A 183 12.07 8.09 -6.63
N THR A 184 13.09 8.17 -7.50
CA THR A 184 14.27 7.32 -7.45
C THR A 184 15.54 8.15 -7.62
N VAL A 185 16.48 8.02 -6.69
CA VAL A 185 17.79 8.69 -6.74
C VAL A 185 18.85 7.62 -6.46
N THR A 186 19.87 7.53 -7.31
CA THR A 186 20.82 6.39 -7.28
C THR A 186 22.03 6.61 -6.37
N GLU A 187 22.26 7.82 -5.88
CA GLU A 187 23.31 8.03 -4.88
C GLU A 187 22.96 7.30 -3.59
N SER A 188 23.90 6.46 -3.15
CA SER A 188 23.75 5.43 -2.11
C SER A 188 23.25 5.89 -0.74
N GLN A 189 22.96 7.18 -0.54
CA GLN A 189 22.29 7.73 0.64
C GLN A 189 21.43 8.93 0.23
N VAL A 190 20.20 8.67 -0.21
CA VAL A 190 19.17 9.71 -0.14
C VAL A 190 18.97 10.02 1.34
N SER A 191 19.41 11.21 1.77
CA SER A 191 19.11 11.64 3.13
C SER A 191 17.59 11.67 3.30
N ASN A 192 17.09 11.32 4.49
CA ASN A 192 15.65 11.42 4.77
C ASN A 192 15.10 12.84 4.49
N GLU A 193 15.98 13.85 4.58
CA GLU A 193 15.69 15.24 4.25
C GLU A 193 15.44 15.45 2.75
N LEU A 194 16.34 14.98 1.88
CA LEU A 194 16.18 15.08 0.42
C LEU A 194 14.94 14.31 -0.05
N ALA A 195 14.72 13.12 0.49
CA ALA A 195 13.52 12.32 0.25
C ALA A 195 12.23 13.08 0.60
N ALA A 196 12.20 13.72 1.78
CA ALA A 196 11.06 14.51 2.22
C ALA A 196 10.85 15.77 1.36
N GLU A 197 11.93 16.40 0.91
CA GLU A 197 11.86 17.60 0.08
C GLU A 197 11.39 17.30 -1.36
N LEU A 198 11.90 16.22 -1.97
CA LEU A 198 11.44 15.74 -3.28
C LEU A 198 9.97 15.31 -3.23
N LYS A 199 9.54 14.65 -2.16
CA LYS A 199 8.12 14.32 -1.95
C LYS A 199 7.27 15.58 -1.90
N LYS A 200 7.68 16.58 -1.11
CA LYS A 200 6.95 17.83 -0.94
C LYS A 200 6.84 18.60 -2.27
N THR A 201 7.94 18.70 -3.01
CA THR A 201 7.98 19.47 -4.26
C THR A 201 7.34 18.74 -5.44
N GLY A 202 7.55 17.43 -5.59
CA GLY A 202 6.85 16.61 -6.57
C GLY A 202 5.35 16.57 -6.34
N GLY A 203 4.93 16.50 -5.07
CA GLY A 203 3.52 16.60 -4.69
C GLY A 203 2.91 17.96 -5.03
N ALA A 204 3.59 19.06 -4.69
CA ALA A 204 3.11 20.40 -5.04
C ALA A 204 2.98 20.58 -6.57
N PHE A 205 3.88 19.99 -7.36
CA PHE A 205 3.81 20.05 -8.82
C PHE A 205 2.56 19.34 -9.37
N ILE A 206 2.30 18.10 -8.94
CA ILE A 206 1.14 17.34 -9.46
C ILE A 206 -0.20 17.89 -8.93
N GLU A 207 -0.18 18.56 -7.77
CA GLU A 207 -1.32 19.33 -7.24
C GLU A 207 -1.67 20.53 -8.11
N VAL A 208 -0.67 21.25 -8.65
CA VAL A 208 -0.91 22.32 -9.62
C VAL A 208 -1.50 21.77 -10.94
N LEU A 209 -1.18 20.52 -11.30
CA LEU A 209 -1.85 19.79 -12.38
C LEU A 209 -3.25 19.28 -11.98
N GLY A 210 -3.77 19.65 -10.81
CA GLY A 210 -5.13 19.35 -10.35
C GLY A 210 -5.33 17.93 -9.80
N PHE A 211 -4.25 17.22 -9.45
CA PHE A 211 -4.34 15.94 -8.77
C PHE A 211 -4.11 16.11 -7.28
N ASN A 212 -4.95 15.50 -6.46
CA ASN A 212 -4.83 15.57 -5.01
C ASN A 212 -4.27 14.26 -4.47
N LEU A 213 -3.43 14.33 -3.45
CA LEU A 213 -2.94 13.13 -2.77
C LEU A 213 -4.14 12.42 -2.13
N GLU A 214 -4.45 11.21 -2.58
CA GLU A 214 -5.40 10.33 -1.91
C GLU A 214 -4.64 9.06 -1.50
N ILE A 215 -4.48 8.86 -0.19
CA ILE A 215 -3.77 7.73 0.39
C ILE A 215 -4.74 6.54 0.40
N PHE A 216 -4.59 5.61 -0.55
CA PHE A 216 -5.41 4.39 -0.63
C PHE A 216 -4.79 3.19 0.06
N ASP A 217 -3.47 3.13 0.09
CA ASP A 217 -2.63 2.23 0.88
C ASP A 217 -1.26 2.92 0.98
N GLU A 218 -0.49 2.57 2.00
CA GLU A 218 0.78 3.25 2.31
C GLU A 218 1.83 3.12 1.19
N PRO A 219 2.77 4.07 1.10
CA PRO A 219 3.87 4.00 0.14
C PRO A 219 4.64 2.69 0.35
N SER A 220 4.90 1.96 -0.73
CA SER A 220 5.93 0.93 -0.72
C SER A 220 7.28 1.63 -0.53
N PHE A 221 7.77 1.66 0.71
CA PHE A 221 9.08 2.21 1.02
C PHE A 221 10.14 1.15 0.75
N SER A 222 10.98 1.42 -0.23
CA SER A 222 12.34 0.89 -0.27
C SER A 222 13.28 2.06 -0.03
N PRO A 223 14.46 1.87 0.58
CA PRO A 223 15.46 2.94 0.74
C PRO A 223 15.86 3.62 -0.58
N PHE A 224 15.52 3.04 -1.74
CA PHE A 224 15.83 3.56 -3.07
C PHE A 224 14.62 4.10 -3.84
N PHE A 225 13.39 3.83 -3.41
CA PHE A 225 12.20 4.29 -4.15
C PHE A 225 11.02 4.63 -3.23
N GLN A 226 10.33 5.72 -3.57
CA GLN A 226 9.08 6.13 -2.92
C GLN A 226 7.99 6.30 -3.96
N LYS A 227 6.80 5.74 -3.69
CA LYS A 227 5.64 5.81 -4.57
C LYS A 227 4.47 6.51 -3.86
N PHE A 228 3.88 7.51 -4.48
CA PHE A 228 2.72 8.24 -3.97
C PHE A 228 1.62 8.31 -5.03
N THR A 229 0.40 7.96 -4.66
CA THR A 229 -0.73 7.94 -5.60
C THR A 229 -1.58 9.20 -5.43
N TYR A 230 -1.79 9.90 -6.54
CA TYR A 230 -2.57 11.12 -6.63
C TYR A 230 -3.78 10.91 -7.52
N VAL A 231 -4.88 11.57 -7.19
CA VAL A 231 -6.17 11.38 -7.83
C VAL A 231 -6.79 12.70 -8.25
N ARG A 232 -7.31 12.72 -9.48
CA ARG A 232 -8.10 13.82 -10.02
C ARG A 232 -9.49 13.31 -10.38
N LYS A 233 -10.52 13.87 -9.76
CA LYS A 233 -11.92 13.68 -10.17
C LYS A 233 -12.28 14.84 -11.08
N SER A 234 -12.63 14.56 -12.32
CA SER A 234 -12.91 15.59 -13.31
C SER A 234 -13.84 15.09 -14.41
N THR A 235 -14.54 16.01 -15.05
CA THR A 235 -15.29 15.74 -16.30
C THR A 235 -14.40 15.84 -17.55
N ASP A 236 -13.12 16.15 -17.39
CA ASP A 236 -12.15 16.21 -18.49
C ASP A 236 -12.06 14.87 -19.22
N SER A 237 -11.87 14.93 -20.54
CA SER A 237 -11.52 13.81 -21.41
C SER A 237 -10.09 13.31 -21.18
N GLU A 238 -9.77 12.09 -21.63
CA GLU A 238 -8.40 11.56 -21.56
C GLU A 238 -7.40 12.44 -22.31
N GLU A 239 -7.80 13.02 -23.45
CA GLU A 239 -6.99 13.95 -24.23
C GLU A 239 -6.68 15.24 -23.45
N GLU A 240 -7.66 15.79 -22.74
CA GLU A 240 -7.46 16.97 -21.89
C GLU A 240 -6.51 16.66 -20.73
N ILE A 241 -6.61 15.46 -20.13
CA ILE A 241 -5.67 15.02 -19.10
C ILE A 241 -4.25 14.88 -19.67
N LYS A 242 -4.09 14.28 -20.86
CA LYS A 242 -2.78 14.19 -21.53
C LYS A 242 -2.17 15.57 -21.80
N GLN A 243 -2.98 16.54 -22.23
CA GLN A 243 -2.52 17.92 -22.44
C GLN A 243 -2.03 18.60 -21.15
N LEU A 244 -2.54 18.23 -19.98
CA LEU A 244 -2.00 18.74 -18.70
C LEU A 244 -0.57 18.26 -18.46
N PHE A 245 -0.30 16.98 -18.72
CA PHE A 245 1.04 16.43 -18.57
C PHE A 245 2.01 16.96 -19.63
N GLU A 246 1.56 17.21 -20.85
CA GLU A 246 2.37 17.91 -21.87
C GLU A 246 2.74 19.34 -21.44
N LYS A 247 1.80 20.08 -20.83
CA LYS A 247 2.08 21.40 -20.24
C LYS A 247 3.07 21.29 -19.07
N GLY A 248 2.91 20.26 -18.23
CA GLY A 248 3.83 19.96 -17.13
C GLY A 248 5.24 19.65 -17.62
N LYS A 249 5.37 18.82 -18.67
CA LYS A 249 6.64 18.51 -19.34
C LYS A 249 7.32 19.80 -19.81
N GLY A 250 6.62 20.65 -20.56
CA GLY A 250 7.17 21.92 -21.04
C GLY A 250 7.66 22.86 -19.92
N ALA A 251 6.96 22.89 -18.79
CA ALA A 251 7.39 23.67 -17.62
C ALA A 251 8.69 23.14 -17.00
N LEU A 252 8.81 21.80 -16.89
CA LEU A 252 10.00 21.13 -16.37
C LEU A 252 11.19 21.25 -17.32
N GLU A 253 10.99 21.12 -18.63
CA GLU A 253 12.03 21.38 -19.65
C GLU A 253 12.53 22.83 -19.56
N THR A 254 11.61 23.78 -19.43
CA THR A 254 11.96 25.20 -19.27
C THR A 254 12.79 25.41 -18.01
N ALA A 255 12.39 24.82 -16.87
CA ALA A 255 13.11 24.88 -15.60
C ALA A 255 14.50 24.20 -15.65
N LEU A 256 14.63 23.16 -16.46
CA LEU A 256 15.88 22.44 -16.69
C LEU A 256 16.88 23.31 -17.46
N LEU A 257 16.43 23.86 -18.59
CA LEU A 257 17.23 24.62 -19.55
C LEU A 257 17.61 26.02 -19.04
N HIS A 258 16.71 26.67 -18.29
CA HIS A 258 16.97 27.98 -17.70
C HIS A 258 17.63 27.81 -16.33
N LYS A 259 18.68 28.59 -16.04
CA LYS A 259 19.29 28.67 -14.71
C LYS A 259 18.37 29.49 -13.77
N GLY A 260 17.23 28.92 -13.42
CA GLY A 260 16.52 29.20 -12.16
C GLY A 260 15.95 30.58 -11.88
N ASP A 261 15.78 31.47 -12.88
CA ASP A 261 15.14 32.79 -12.70
C ASP A 261 14.29 33.15 -13.94
N SER A 262 13.31 32.31 -14.29
CA SER A 262 12.26 32.78 -15.21
C SER A 262 11.14 33.42 -14.40
N ASP A 263 10.87 34.73 -14.62
CA ASP A 263 9.71 35.49 -14.12
C ASP A 263 8.37 34.98 -14.72
N ASN A 264 8.21 33.67 -14.88
CA ASN A 264 6.98 33.08 -15.37
C ASN A 264 6.02 32.93 -14.18
N ASP A 265 5.03 33.82 -14.11
CA ASP A 265 4.02 33.91 -13.03
C ASP A 265 3.08 32.70 -12.92
N SER A 266 3.21 31.71 -13.80
CA SER A 266 2.39 30.49 -13.70
C SER A 266 2.83 29.68 -12.48
N GLN A 267 1.87 29.34 -11.62
CA GLN A 267 2.06 28.45 -10.47
C GLN A 267 2.75 27.13 -10.88
N LEU A 268 2.52 26.67 -12.11
CA LEU A 268 3.13 25.46 -12.66
C LEU A 268 4.64 25.62 -12.89
N GLN A 269 5.07 26.77 -13.43
CA GLN A 269 6.50 27.04 -13.63
C GLN A 269 7.22 27.17 -12.28
N GLN A 270 6.62 27.88 -11.33
CA GLN A 270 7.19 28.01 -9.99
C GLN A 270 7.33 26.66 -9.27
N ALA A 271 6.37 25.74 -9.48
CA ALA A 271 6.46 24.38 -8.95
C ALA A 271 7.56 23.57 -9.67
N ALA A 272 7.68 23.71 -10.99
CA ALA A 272 8.72 23.08 -11.80
C ALA A 272 10.12 23.54 -11.36
N ASP A 273 10.34 24.84 -11.21
CA ASP A 273 11.63 25.43 -10.83
C ASP A 273 12.08 24.94 -9.45
N LYS A 274 11.16 24.86 -8.48
CA LYS A 274 11.43 24.32 -7.14
C LYS A 274 11.88 22.86 -7.18
N LEU A 275 11.20 22.04 -7.96
CA LEU A 275 11.53 20.62 -8.10
C LEU A 275 12.89 20.43 -8.79
N ILE A 276 13.11 21.10 -9.92
CA ILE A 276 14.37 21.00 -10.68
C ILE A 276 15.55 21.50 -9.87
N ARG A 277 15.37 22.53 -9.03
CA ARG A 277 16.43 23.03 -8.15
C ARG A 277 16.97 21.93 -7.22
N ILE A 278 16.10 21.12 -6.63
CA ILE A 278 16.49 20.01 -5.76
C ILE A 278 17.17 18.90 -6.56
N LEU A 279 16.63 18.58 -7.74
CA LEU A 279 17.18 17.53 -8.60
C LEU A 279 18.54 17.88 -9.23
N LYS A 280 18.79 19.17 -9.52
CA LYS A 280 20.07 19.65 -10.06
C LYS A 280 21.26 19.41 -9.12
N GLU A 281 21.02 19.25 -7.82
CA GLU A 281 22.06 18.92 -6.84
C GLU A 281 22.44 17.44 -6.88
N GLN A 282 21.62 16.60 -7.53
CA GLN A 282 21.83 15.16 -7.61
C GLN A 282 22.58 14.79 -8.89
N LYS A 283 23.57 13.91 -8.77
CA LYS A 283 24.36 13.46 -9.90
C LYS A 283 23.54 12.55 -10.82
N GLU A 284 22.75 11.65 -10.26
CA GLU A 284 21.98 10.67 -11.01
C GLU A 284 20.60 10.42 -10.37
N PHE A 285 19.54 10.49 -11.16
CA PHE A 285 18.16 10.33 -10.69
C PHE A 285 17.20 9.88 -11.79
N ALA A 286 16.10 9.25 -11.38
CA ALA A 286 14.89 9.08 -12.18
C ALA A 286 13.67 9.42 -11.32
N VAL A 287 12.92 10.44 -11.72
CA VAL A 287 11.69 10.86 -11.05
C VAL A 287 10.54 10.80 -12.04
N VAL A 288 9.54 10.01 -11.71
CA VAL A 288 8.27 9.93 -12.44
C VAL A 288 7.22 10.73 -11.68
N ILE A 289 6.56 11.65 -12.35
CA ILE A 289 5.49 12.49 -11.79
C ILE A 289 4.28 12.37 -12.71
N GLY A 290 3.36 11.49 -12.32
CA GLY A 290 2.26 11.08 -13.17
C GLY A 290 2.78 10.49 -14.48
N ASP A 291 2.52 11.16 -15.59
CA ASP A 291 2.93 10.70 -16.92
C ASP A 291 4.26 11.31 -17.39
N ILE A 292 4.96 12.06 -16.53
CA ILE A 292 6.22 12.72 -16.89
C ILE A 292 7.38 11.97 -16.23
N LEU A 293 8.40 11.60 -17.00
CA LEU A 293 9.67 11.08 -16.53
C LEU A 293 10.73 12.15 -16.64
N LEU A 294 11.41 12.43 -15.53
CA LEU A 294 12.66 13.16 -15.48
C LEU A 294 13.78 12.19 -15.18
N ILE A 295 14.82 12.18 -16.00
CA ILE A 295 15.94 11.27 -15.82
C ILE A 295 17.26 11.99 -16.09
N GLN A 296 18.24 11.73 -15.23
CA GLN A 296 19.61 12.17 -15.41
C GLN A 296 20.57 11.06 -14.98
N PHE A 297 21.53 10.72 -15.84
CA PHE A 297 22.59 9.76 -15.50
C PHE A 297 23.86 10.03 -16.29
N TYR A 298 24.97 9.41 -15.88
CA TYR A 298 26.23 9.49 -16.58
C TYR A 298 26.64 8.13 -17.15
N GLU A 299 27.01 8.09 -18.42
CA GLU A 299 27.66 6.93 -19.03
C GLU A 299 29.09 7.31 -19.42
N GLY A 300 30.04 7.00 -18.53
CA GLY A 300 31.40 7.54 -18.62
C GLY A 300 31.41 9.05 -18.36
N ASP A 301 31.88 9.83 -19.33
CA ASP A 301 31.92 11.30 -19.27
C ASP A 301 30.70 11.97 -19.93
N VAL A 302 29.76 11.19 -20.46
CA VAL A 302 28.58 11.71 -21.15
C VAL A 302 27.43 11.84 -20.15
N GLN A 303 26.96 13.07 -19.95
CA GLN A 303 25.74 13.35 -19.20
C GLN A 303 24.53 13.19 -20.12
N THR A 304 23.59 12.36 -19.72
CA THR A 304 22.27 12.25 -20.35
C THR A 304 21.25 12.87 -19.41
N ILE A 305 20.42 13.78 -19.93
CA ILE A 305 19.32 14.39 -19.20
C ILE A 305 18.10 14.48 -20.12
N ALA A 306 16.94 14.05 -19.63
CA ALA A 306 15.71 14.06 -20.40
C ALA A 306 14.50 14.32 -19.51
N VAL A 307 13.50 14.98 -20.09
CA VAL A 307 12.15 15.14 -19.54
C VAL A 307 11.19 14.68 -20.62
N GLU A 308 10.50 13.56 -20.41
CA GLU A 308 9.65 12.95 -21.43
C GLU A 308 8.30 12.51 -20.89
N ILE A 309 7.31 12.40 -21.78
CA ILE A 309 6.08 11.69 -21.44
C ILE A 309 6.38 10.20 -21.46
N ILE A 310 5.95 9.51 -20.40
CA ILE A 310 6.22 8.09 -20.19
C ILE A 310 5.52 7.27 -21.28
N PRO A 311 6.26 6.43 -22.04
CA PRO A 311 5.66 5.49 -22.97
C PRO A 311 4.75 4.49 -22.24
N GLU A 312 3.65 4.08 -22.86
CA GLU A 312 2.66 3.16 -22.26
C GLU A 312 3.29 1.84 -21.78
N GLN A 313 4.29 1.34 -22.50
CA GLN A 313 5.03 0.14 -22.13
C GLN A 313 5.86 0.35 -20.84
N LEU A 314 6.52 1.50 -20.72
CA LEU A 314 7.26 1.87 -19.51
C LEU A 314 6.32 2.07 -18.33
N GLU A 315 5.18 2.72 -18.53
CA GLU A 315 4.16 2.90 -17.50
C GLU A 315 3.66 1.55 -16.96
N THR A 316 3.37 0.61 -17.88
CA THR A 316 2.93 -0.76 -17.55
C THR A 316 3.99 -1.52 -16.74
N ASP A 317 5.25 -1.41 -17.14
CA ASP A 317 6.35 -2.11 -16.48
C ASP A 317 6.67 -1.50 -15.12
N LEU A 318 6.62 -0.17 -14.98
CA LEU A 318 6.77 0.52 -13.70
C LEU A 318 5.62 0.21 -12.73
N LYS A 319 4.39 0.04 -13.23
CA LYS A 319 3.25 -0.41 -12.41
C LYS A 319 3.47 -1.81 -11.84
N LYS A 320 4.06 -2.72 -12.63
CA LYS A 320 4.34 -4.11 -12.21
C LYS A 320 5.59 -4.22 -11.33
N ASN A 321 6.61 -3.42 -11.61
CA ASN A 321 7.88 -3.45 -10.92
C ASN A 321 8.44 -2.04 -10.72
N PRO A 322 7.98 -1.30 -9.69
CA PRO A 322 8.44 0.06 -9.41
C PRO A 322 9.96 0.16 -9.18
N GLU A 323 10.58 -0.89 -8.64
CA GLU A 323 12.04 -0.95 -8.41
C GLU A 323 12.84 -0.83 -9.71
N MET A 324 12.23 -1.09 -10.88
CA MET A 324 12.88 -0.90 -12.18
C MET A 324 13.32 0.55 -12.40
N ALA A 325 12.68 1.53 -11.77
CA ALA A 325 13.10 2.93 -11.84
C ALA A 325 14.51 3.18 -11.29
N THR A 326 15.07 2.25 -10.50
CA THR A 326 16.44 2.33 -9.98
C THR A 326 17.51 2.03 -11.04
N ASN A 327 17.11 1.42 -12.17
CA ASN A 327 18.02 1.15 -13.28
C ASN A 327 17.84 2.21 -14.37
N LEU A 328 18.56 3.33 -14.22
CA LEU A 328 18.44 4.51 -15.08
C LEU A 328 18.64 4.19 -16.56
N THR A 329 19.67 3.41 -16.89
CA THR A 329 19.93 2.99 -18.28
C THR A 329 18.79 2.18 -18.87
N LYS A 330 18.22 1.25 -18.08
CA LYS A 330 17.07 0.45 -18.52
C LYS A 330 15.85 1.32 -18.72
N VAL A 331 15.57 2.26 -17.82
CA VAL A 331 14.45 3.22 -17.97
C VAL A 331 14.64 4.07 -19.22
N TYR A 332 15.84 4.61 -19.44
CA TYR A 332 16.15 5.44 -20.60
C TYR A 332 15.97 4.71 -21.93
N SER A 333 16.29 3.40 -21.99
CA SER A 333 16.11 2.60 -23.21
C SER A 333 14.66 2.51 -23.72
N TYR A 334 13.67 2.80 -22.88
CA TYR A 334 12.26 2.86 -23.31
C TYR A 334 11.93 4.17 -24.03
N LEU A 335 12.77 5.20 -23.93
CA LEU A 335 12.59 6.47 -24.61
C LEU A 335 13.19 6.45 -26.04
N GLU A 336 14.09 5.53 -26.32
CA GLU A 336 14.75 5.40 -27.63
C GLU A 336 13.99 4.51 -28.63
N ASN A 337 12.96 3.78 -28.17
CA ASN A 337 12.17 2.82 -28.95
C ASN A 337 10.72 3.28 -29.12
#